data_AF-A0A2N1UE15-F1
#
_entry.id   AF-A0A2N1UE15-F1
#
_cell.length_a   1.000
_cell.length_b   1.000
_cell.length_c   1.000
_cell.angle_alpha   90.00
_cell.angle_beta   90.00
_cell.angle_gamma   90.00
#
_symmetry.space_group_name_H-M   'P 1'
#
loop_
_entity.id
_entity.type
_entity.pdbx_description
1 polymer ?
#
loop_
_entity_poly.entity_id
_entity_poly.type
_entity_poly.pdbx_seq_one_letter_code
_entity_poly.pdbx_strand_id
1 'polypeptide(L)' 'MKPEVVNISQHGFWILFNGKEYFLPFEKFPWFRKASIADLTNIQLLHKTHLYWPSLDVDLSISIIESPEKYKLVAK' A
#
# COMPACT_ATOMS: atom_id res chain seq x y z
N MET A 1 -9.97 4.00 -12.86
CA MET A 1 -9.92 2.66 -12.24
C MET A 1 -9.54 2.84 -10.78
N LYS A 2 -10.12 2.03 -9.88
CA LYS A 2 -9.83 2.10 -8.44
C LYS A 2 -8.75 1.07 -8.09
N PRO A 3 -7.85 1.38 -7.14
CA PRO A 3 -6.94 0.40 -6.56
C PRO A 3 -7.74 -0.61 -5.71
N GLU A 4 -7.40 -1.89 -5.81
CA GLU A 4 -8.08 -2.96 -5.07
C GLU A 4 -7.05 -3.90 -4.42
N VAL A 5 -7.29 -4.33 -3.19
CA VAL A 5 -6.47 -5.37 -2.55
C VAL A 5 -6.93 -6.72 -3.07
N VAL A 6 -6.02 -7.49 -3.67
CA VAL A 6 -6.35 -8.79 -4.28
C VAL A 6 -5.96 -9.97 -3.40
N ASN A 7 -4.92 -9.83 -2.58
CA ASN A 7 -4.47 -10.90 -1.69
C ASN A 7 -3.72 -10.34 -0.48
N ILE A 8 -3.80 -11.02 0.66
CA ILE A 8 -3.12 -10.69 1.91
C ILE A 8 -2.45 -11.96 2.44
N SER A 9 -1.18 -11.84 2.83
CA SER A 9 -0.38 -12.92 3.40
C SER A 9 0.32 -12.46 4.68
N GLN A 10 1.00 -13.37 5.37
CA GLN A 10 1.82 -13.04 6.54
C GLN A 10 3.01 -12.11 6.22
N HIS A 11 3.43 -12.02 4.95
CA HIS A 11 4.58 -11.23 4.54
C HIS A 11 4.23 -9.85 3.98
N GLY A 12 2.96 -9.61 3.64
CA GLY A 12 2.51 -8.43 2.92
C GLY A 12 1.22 -8.67 2.16
N PHE A 13 0.84 -7.71 1.33
CA PHE A 13 -0.39 -7.78 0.53
C PHE A 13 -0.17 -7.27 -0.89
N TRP A 14 -1.08 -7.63 -1.78
CA TRP A 14 -1.06 -7.22 -3.18
C TRP A 14 -2.19 -6.24 -3.45
N ILE A 15 -1.87 -5.22 -4.24
CA ILE A 15 -2.85 -4.32 -4.82
C ILE A 15 -2.86 -4.47 -6.34
N LEU A 16 -4.04 -4.46 -6.94
CA LEU A 16 -4.23 -4.32 -8.37
C LEU A 16 -4.54 -2.86 -8.67
N PHE A 17 -3.68 -2.21 -9.44
CA PHE A 17 -3.89 -0.84 -9.89
C PHE A 17 -3.49 -0.70 -11.35
N ASN A 18 -4.39 -0.13 -12.16
CA ASN A 18 -4.19 0.10 -13.60
C ASN A 18 -3.77 -1.17 -14.38
N GLY A 19 -4.32 -2.34 -14.02
CA GLY A 19 -4.01 -3.61 -14.67
C GLY A 19 -2.68 -4.24 -14.28
N LYS A 20 -1.97 -3.66 -13.30
CA LYS A 20 -0.72 -4.19 -12.75
C LYS A 20 -0.87 -4.51 -11.27
N GLU A 21 -0.30 -5.62 -10.86
CA GLU A 21 -0.22 -6.00 -9.46
C GLU A 21 1.05 -5.42 -8.82
N TYR A 22 0.90 -4.90 -7.61
CA TYR A 22 2.00 -4.39 -6.80
C TYR A 22 2.00 -5.09 -5.45
N PHE A 23 3.15 -5.63 -5.07
CA PHE A 23 3.32 -6.28 -3.78
C PHE A 23 3.89 -5.30 -2.75
N LEU A 24 3.23 -5.18 -1.61
CA LEU A 24 3.63 -4.36 -0.48
C LEU A 24 4.10 -5.27 0.67
N PRO A 25 5.41 -5.58 0.76
CA PRO A 25 5.95 -6.36 1.86
C PRO A 25 5.91 -5.59 3.18
N PHE A 26 5.42 -6.24 4.22
CA PHE A 26 5.37 -5.72 5.59
C PHE A 26 6.75 -5.48 6.21
N GLU A 27 7.82 -5.96 5.61
CA GLU A 27 9.19 -5.57 6.00
C GLU A 27 9.49 -4.12 5.60
N LYS A 28 9.02 -3.68 4.43
CA LYS A 28 9.23 -2.32 3.91
C LYS A 28 8.13 -1.35 4.36
N PHE A 29 6.92 -1.87 4.55
CA PHE A 29 5.75 -1.11 4.97
C PHE A 29 5.19 -1.65 6.30
N PRO A 30 5.93 -1.49 7.42
CA PRO A 30 5.59 -2.15 8.69
C PRO A 30 4.28 -1.68 9.32
N TRP A 31 3.79 -0.49 8.95
CA TRP A 31 2.54 0.11 9.42
C TRP A 31 1.32 -0.74 9.07
N PHE A 32 1.39 -1.46 7.95
CA PHE A 32 0.32 -2.37 7.53
C PHE A 32 0.29 -3.69 8.29
N ARG A 33 1.33 -4.05 9.06
CA ARG A 33 1.37 -5.34 9.80
C ARG A 33 0.23 -5.54 10.79
N LYS A 34 -0.30 -4.44 11.33
CA LYS A 34 -1.38 -4.45 12.33
C LYS A 34 -2.69 -3.90 11.79
N ALA A 35 -2.72 -3.54 10.50
CA ALA A 35 -3.92 -3.04 9.85
C ALA A 35 -4.95 -4.16 9.69
N SER A 36 -6.22 -3.86 9.94
CA SER A 36 -7.30 -4.80 9.65
C SER A 36 -7.52 -4.91 8.14
N ILE A 37 -8.26 -5.94 7.70
CA ILE A 37 -8.66 -6.06 6.30
C ILE A 37 -9.47 -4.82 5.86
N ALA A 38 -10.32 -4.29 6.75
CA ALA A 38 -11.09 -3.08 6.48
C ALA A 38 -10.18 -1.87 6.26
N ASP A 39 -9.10 -1.75 7.03
CA ASP A 39 -8.12 -0.66 6.85
C ASP A 39 -7.40 -0.81 5.51
N LEU A 40 -6.88 -2.01 5.22
CA LEU A 40 -6.13 -2.28 3.98
C LEU A 40 -6.94 -2.06 2.71
N THR A 41 -8.23 -2.40 2.74
CA THR A 41 -9.14 -2.27 1.60
C THR A 41 -9.72 -0.86 1.45
N ASN A 42 -9.62 -0.01 2.47
CA ASN A 42 -10.05 1.39 2.45
C ASN A 42 -9.01 2.29 1.75
N ILE A 43 -8.82 2.08 0.44
CA ILE A 43 -7.86 2.84 -0.37
C ILE A 43 -8.55 4.01 -1.07
N GLN A 44 -8.01 5.21 -0.90
CA GLN A 44 -8.40 6.41 -1.62
C GLN A 44 -7.34 6.77 -2.66
N LEU A 45 -7.76 7.01 -3.90
CA LEU A 45 -6.87 7.44 -4.97
C LEU A 45 -6.78 8.96 -5.00
N LEU A 46 -5.63 9.50 -4.61
CA LEU A 46 -5.28 10.91 -4.72
C LEU A 46 -4.53 11.16 -6.04
N HIS A 47 -4.88 12.23 -6.75
CA HIS A 47 -4.19 12.72 -7.95
C HIS A 47 -3.89 11.68 -9.05
N LYS A 48 -4.64 10.57 -9.10
CA LYS A 48 -4.50 9.42 -10.03
C LYS A 48 -3.25 8.55 -9.85
N THR A 49 -2.32 8.90 -8.96
CA THR A 49 -1.04 8.17 -8.80
C THR A 49 -0.66 7.93 -7.33
N HIS A 50 -1.38 8.52 -6.38
CA HIS A 50 -1.14 8.37 -4.95
C HIS A 50 -2.26 7.55 -4.32
N LEU A 51 -1.87 6.54 -3.56
CA LEU A 51 -2.74 5.67 -2.79
C LEU A 51 -2.70 6.14 -1.35
N TYR A 52 -3.85 6.48 -0.81
CA TYR A 52 -4.00 6.94 0.56
C TYR A 52 -4.85 5.96 1.34
N TRP A 53 -4.39 5.58 2.52
CA TRP A 53 -5.11 4.76 3.49
C TRP A 53 -5.53 5.65 4.66
N PRO A 54 -6.75 6.21 4.67
CA PRO A 54 -7.17 7.21 5.65
C PRO A 54 -7.17 6.67 7.08
N SER A 55 -7.54 5.40 7.27
CA SER A 55 -7.56 4.76 8.59
C SER A 55 -6.18 4.63 9.23
N LEU A 56 -5.14 4.58 8.40
CA LEU A 56 -3.76 4.39 8.83
C LEU A 56 -2.94 5.68 8.75
N ASP A 57 -3.55 6.75 8.22
CA ASP A 57 -2.91 8.02 7.86
C ASP A 57 -1.62 7.83 7.05
N VAL A 58 -1.76 7.04 5.98
CA VAL A 58 -0.64 6.55 5.19
C VAL A 58 -0.84 6.91 3.73
N ASP A 59 0.15 7.56 3.12
CA ASP A 59 0.18 7.83 1.68
C ASP A 59 1.37 7.12 1.00
N LEU A 60 1.12 6.53 -0.17
CA LEU A 60 2.12 5.89 -1.00
C LEU A 60 1.88 6.23 -2.46
N SER A 61 2.91 6.71 -3.14
CA SER A 61 2.90 6.80 -4.60
C SER A 61 3.28 5.46 -5.22
N ILE A 62 2.80 5.19 -6.43
CA ILE A 62 3.18 3.99 -7.18
C ILE A 62 4.70 3.84 -7.31
N SER A 63 5.42 4.96 -7.48
CA SER A 63 6.88 4.95 -7.57
C SER A 63 7.58 4.47 -6.29
N ILE A 64 7.03 4.76 -5.11
CA ILE A 64 7.56 4.24 -3.83
C ILE A 64 7.33 2.73 -3.74
N ILE A 65 6.18 2.25 -4.20
CA ILE A 65 5.84 0.82 -4.18
C ILE A 65 6.73 0.03 -5.15
N GLU A 66 7.07 0.61 -6.31
CA GLU A 66 7.96 -0.02 -7.30
C GLU A 66 9.45 0.03 -6.92
N SER A 67 9.88 0.98 -6.10
CA SER A 67 11.27 1.12 -5.67
C SER A 67 11.38 1.48 -4.19
N PRO A 68 10.93 0.59 -3.28
CA PRO A 68 10.90 0.88 -1.85
C PRO A 68 12.31 1.10 -1.27
N GLU A 69 13.37 0.53 -1.86
CA GLU A 69 14.74 0.76 -1.39
C GLU A 69 15.25 2.20 -1.53
N LYS A 70 14.62 3.01 -2.41
CA LYS A 70 15.02 4.42 -2.60
C LYS A 70 14.49 5.33 -1.50
N TYR A 71 13.55 4.85 -0.69
CA TYR A 71 12.88 5.63 0.33
C TYR A 71 13.16 5.03 1.71
N LYS A 72 13.77 5.81 2.60
CA LYS A 72 13.82 5.44 4.02
C LYS A 72 12.42 5.64 4.61
N LEU A 73 11.58 4.61 4.48
CA LEU A 73 10.26 4.55 5.11
C LEU A 73 10.45 4.33 6.62
N VAL A 74 10.84 5.37 7.34
CA VAL A 74 11.01 5.34 8.79
C VAL A 74 9.62 5.43 9.40
N ALA A 75 9.14 4.32 9.96
CA ALA A 75 8.03 4.36 10.92
C ALA A 75 8.56 5.01 12.21
N LYS A 76 8.02 6.17 12.59
CA LYS A 76 8.34 6.82 13.86
C LYS A 76 7.28 6.50 14.90
#